data_AF-A0A5C8BZK7-F1
#
_entry.id   AF-A0A5C8BZK7-F1
#
_cell.length_a   1.000
_cell.length_b   1.000
_cell.length_c   1.000
_cell.angle_alpha   90.00
_cell.angle_beta   90.00
_cell.angle_gamma   90.00
#
_symmetry.space_group_name_H-M   'P 1'
#
loop_
_entity.id
_entity.type
_entity.pdbx_description
1 polymer ?
#
loop_
_entity_poly.entity_id
_entity_poly.type
_entity_poly.pdbx_seq_one_letter_code
_entity_poly.pdbx_strand_id
1 'polypeptide(L)'
;MTEPVSATPDEIFDEIEQIRHRLSDTIDQLVDRANPKNIADRQKKKILAHYIDEHGNPRFENIMPPAAIAAAAVAGIVVLRRLLK
;
A
#
# COMPACT_ATOMS: atom_id res chain seq x y z
N MET A 1 -36.57 -21.90 -19.28
CA MET A 1 -37.74 -21.41 -18.54
C MET A 1 -37.21 -20.50 -17.45
N THR A 2 -37.17 -19.19 -17.70
CA THR A 2 -36.97 -18.17 -16.66
C THR A 2 -38.30 -18.01 -15.95
N GLU A 3 -38.38 -18.35 -14.67
CA GLU A 3 -39.57 -18.03 -13.88
C GLU A 3 -39.78 -16.52 -13.86
N PRO A 4 -41.02 -16.02 -14.04
CA PRO A 4 -41.30 -14.62 -13.80
C PRO A 4 -40.99 -14.33 -12.34
N VAL A 5 -40.10 -13.37 -12.09
CA VAL A 5 -39.84 -12.84 -10.75
C VAL A 5 -41.12 -12.16 -10.28
N SER A 6 -42.01 -12.93 -9.63
CA SER A 6 -43.16 -12.42 -8.90
C SER A 6 -42.81 -12.43 -7.41
N ALA A 7 -41.70 -11.79 -7.05
CA ALA A 7 -41.43 -11.47 -5.66
C ALA A 7 -42.47 -10.44 -5.22
N THR A 8 -43.13 -10.72 -4.10
CA THR A 8 -44.01 -9.76 -3.43
C THR A 8 -43.18 -8.56 -2.96
N PRO A 9 -43.78 -7.37 -2.80
CA PRO A 9 -43.05 -6.20 -2.31
C PRO A 9 -42.27 -6.48 -1.02
N ASP A 10 -42.85 -7.24 -0.09
CA ASP A 10 -42.24 -7.59 1.20
C ASP A 10 -41.00 -8.48 1.03
N GLU A 11 -41.04 -9.48 0.15
CA GLU A 11 -39.88 -10.33 -0.17
C GLU A 11 -38.73 -9.52 -0.77
N ILE A 12 -39.03 -8.50 -1.59
CA ILE A 12 -38.02 -7.59 -2.15
C ILE A 12 -37.40 -6.73 -1.03
N PHE A 13 -38.19 -6.26 -0.06
CA PHE A 13 -37.65 -5.51 1.08
C PHE A 13 -36.71 -6.37 1.93
N ASP A 14 -37.09 -7.61 2.22
CA ASP A 14 -36.28 -8.55 2.99
C ASP A 14 -34.96 -8.88 2.26
N GLU A 15 -35.01 -9.10 0.94
CA GLU A 15 -33.83 -9.35 0.12
C GLU A 15 -32.89 -8.13 0.08
N ILE A 16 -33.44 -6.92 -0.05
CA ILE A 16 -32.65 -5.68 -0.02
C ILE A 16 -31.94 -5.54 1.33
N GLU A 17 -32.63 -5.77 2.44
CA GLU A 17 -32.02 -5.63 3.77
C GLU A 17 -30.91 -6.66 3.98
N GLN A 18 -31.11 -7.89 3.52
CA GLN A 18 -30.08 -8.93 3.54
C GLN A 18 -28.86 -8.56 2.69
N ILE A 19 -29.07 -8.02 1.48
CA ILE A 19 -27.99 -7.56 0.60
C ILE A 19 -27.24 -6.39 1.24
N ARG A 20 -27.95 -5.43 1.86
CA ARG A 20 -27.34 -4.30 2.56
C ARG A 20 -26.46 -4.75 3.72
N HIS A 21 -26.94 -5.68 4.54
CA HIS A 21 -26.16 -6.23 5.64
C HIS A 21 -24.86 -6.87 5.13
N ARG A 22 -24.97 -7.73 4.11
CA ARG A 22 -23.80 -8.39 3.50
C ARG A 22 -22.82 -7.40 2.88
N LEU A 23 -23.32 -6.33 2.27
CA LEU A 23 -22.49 -5.28 1.70
C LEU A 23 -21.76 -4.51 2.80
N SER A 24 -22.44 -4.13 3.88
CA SER A 24 -21.83 -3.49 5.04
C SER A 24 -20.70 -4.34 5.64
N ASP A 25 -20.94 -5.63 5.86
CA ASP A 25 -19.91 -6.56 6.36
C ASP A 25 -18.69 -6.62 5.42
N THR A 26 -18.95 -6.60 4.11
CA THR A 26 -17.89 -6.63 3.09
C THR A 26 -17.11 -5.31 3.04
N ILE A 27 -17.80 -4.18 3.21
CA ILE A 27 -17.20 -2.85 3.25
C ILE A 27 -16.30 -2.73 4.48
N ASP A 28 -16.73 -3.15 5.66
CA ASP A 28 -15.92 -3.09 6.88
C ASP A 28 -14.64 -3.93 6.73
N GLN A 29 -14.75 -5.14 6.18
CA GLN A 29 -13.59 -5.98 5.87
C GLN A 29 -12.65 -5.34 4.84
N LEU A 30 -13.20 -4.64 3.84
CA LEU A 30 -12.40 -3.95 2.84
C LEU A 30 -11.67 -2.75 3.46
N VAL A 31 -12.32 -1.99 4.33
CA VAL A 31 -11.73 -0.85 5.04
C VAL A 31 -10.53 -1.30 5.90
N ASP A 32 -10.66 -2.40 6.64
CA ASP A 32 -9.56 -2.95 7.43
C ASP A 32 -8.40 -3.47 6.58
N ARG A 33 -8.69 -4.11 5.43
CA ARG A 33 -7.67 -4.63 4.53
C ARG A 33 -6.96 -3.53 3.73
N ALA A 34 -7.72 -2.54 3.29
CA ALA A 34 -7.25 -1.35 2.61
C ALA A 34 -6.71 -0.30 3.60
N ASN A 35 -6.68 -0.61 4.89
CA ASN A 35 -6.15 0.27 5.90
C ASN A 35 -4.74 0.76 5.48
N PRO A 36 -4.57 2.08 5.33
CA PRO A 36 -3.36 2.66 4.75
C PRO A 36 -2.10 2.27 5.54
N LYS A 37 -2.24 2.03 6.85
CA LYS A 37 -1.13 1.55 7.70
C LYS A 37 -0.58 0.21 7.21
N ASN A 38 -1.47 -0.75 6.94
CA ASN A 38 -1.08 -2.07 6.46
C ASN A 38 -0.46 -2.02 5.07
N ILE A 39 -0.96 -1.13 4.20
CA ILE A 39 -0.37 -0.90 2.87
C ILE A 39 1.04 -0.32 3.01
N ALA A 40 1.21 0.72 3.82
CA ALA A 40 2.50 1.37 4.05
C ALA A 40 3.52 0.39 4.66
N ASP A 41 3.13 -0.43 5.63
CA ASP A 41 4.02 -1.40 6.26
C ASP A 41 4.47 -2.49 5.26
N ARG A 42 3.59 -2.94 4.36
CA ARG A 42 3.97 -3.86 3.27
C ARG A 42 4.97 -3.23 2.31
N GLN A 43 4.74 -1.97 1.92
CA GLN A 43 5.66 -1.24 1.05
C GLN A 43 7.02 -1.05 1.71
N LYS A 44 7.07 -0.66 2.98
CA LYS A 44 8.32 -0.54 3.75
C LYS A 44 9.08 -1.86 3.77
N LYS A 45 8.41 -2.97 4.09
CA LYS A 45 9.05 -4.30 4.09
C LYS A 45 9.64 -4.66 2.72
N LYS A 46 8.94 -4.35 1.63
CA LYS A 46 9.43 -4.58 0.27
C LYS A 46 10.68 -3.77 -0.04
N ILE A 47 10.72 -2.51 0.38
CA ILE A 47 11.89 -1.64 0.23
C ILE A 47 13.05 -2.18 1.06
N LEU A 48 12.81 -2.48 2.34
CA LEU A 48 13.83 -2.99 3.25
C LEU A 48 14.42 -4.33 2.78
N ALA A 49 13.60 -5.23 2.22
CA ALA A 49 14.07 -6.51 1.67
C ALA A 49 15.06 -6.33 0.50
N HIS A 50 15.02 -5.19 -0.20
CA HIS A 50 16.00 -4.89 -1.23
C HIS A 50 17.37 -4.49 -0.64
N TYR A 51 17.39 -3.88 0.54
CA TYR A 51 18.61 -3.37 1.17
C TYR A 51 19.12 -4.23 2.33
N ILE A 52 18.33 -5.15 2.86
CA ILE A 52 18.64 -5.95 4.03
C ILE A 52 18.47 -7.43 3.66
N ASP A 53 19.36 -8.28 4.17
CA ASP A 53 19.28 -9.73 4.01
C ASP A 53 18.31 -10.39 5.02
N GLU A 54 18.24 -11.71 4.97
CA GLU A 54 17.36 -12.54 5.81
C GLU A 54 17.79 -12.56 7.29
N HIS A 55 19.06 -12.24 7.55
CA HIS A 55 19.69 -12.20 8.87
C HIS A 55 19.73 -10.79 9.46
N GLY A 56 19.22 -9.79 8.74
CA GLY A 56 19.23 -8.39 9.16
C GLY A 56 20.48 -7.61 8.78
N ASN A 57 21.40 -8.19 7.98
CA ASN A 57 22.60 -7.49 7.55
C ASN A 57 22.31 -6.57 6.34
N PRO A 58 22.96 -5.41 6.25
CA PRO A 58 22.88 -4.54 5.09
C PRO A 58 23.48 -5.21 3.85
N ARG A 59 22.75 -5.19 2.73
CA ARG A 59 23.22 -5.59 1.41
C ARG A 59 24.06 -4.46 0.81
N PHE A 60 25.35 -4.47 1.11
CA PHE A 60 26.29 -3.44 0.62
C PHE A 60 26.27 -3.26 -0.89
N GLU A 61 26.05 -4.33 -1.66
CA GLU A 61 25.90 -4.27 -3.13
C GLU A 61 24.78 -3.31 -3.57
N ASN A 62 23.65 -3.30 -2.85
CA ASN A 62 22.49 -2.48 -3.19
C ASN A 62 22.53 -1.09 -2.52
N ILE A 63 23.24 -0.96 -1.40
CA ILE A 63 23.37 0.30 -0.65
C ILE A 63 24.47 1.19 -1.24
N MET A 64 25.56 0.60 -1.73
CA MET A 64 26.73 1.36 -2.19
C MET A 64 26.40 2.33 -3.34
N PRO A 65 25.66 1.95 -4.40
CA PRO A 65 25.35 2.88 -5.50
C PRO A 65 24.55 4.12 -5.09
N PRO A 66 23.38 4.02 -4.40
CA PRO A 66 22.64 5.20 -3.99
C PRO A 66 23.40 6.05 -2.96
N ALA A 67 24.20 5.43 -2.07
CA ALA A 67 25.04 6.16 -1.13
C ALA A 67 26.10 7.01 -1.84
N ALA A 68 26.75 6.46 -2.88
CA ALA A 68 27.73 7.19 -3.68
C ALA A 68 27.09 8.38 -4.41
N ILE A 69 25.91 8.20 -5.00
CA ILE A 69 25.16 9.28 -5.66
C ILE A 69 24.80 10.38 -4.67
N ALA A 70 24.29 10.02 -3.49
CA ALA A 70 23.95 10.99 -2.45
C ALA A 70 25.18 11.78 -1.99
N ALA A 71 26.31 11.10 -1.77
CA ALA A 71 27.57 11.75 -1.41
C ALA A 71 28.04 12.72 -2.51
N ALA A 72 27.97 12.31 -3.78
CA ALA A 72 28.33 13.15 -4.92
C ALA A 72 27.42 14.39 -5.04
N ALA A 73 26.12 14.23 -4.83
CA ALA A 73 25.16 15.34 -4.84
C ALA A 73 25.45 16.35 -3.72
N VAL A 74 25.70 15.88 -2.49
CA VAL A 74 26.07 16.73 -1.36
C VAL A 74 27.38 17.46 -1.66
N ALA A 75 28.40 16.76 -2.15
CA ALA A 75 29.67 17.37 -2.53
C ALA A 75 29.50 18.45 -3.60
N GLY A 76 28.71 18.18 -4.64
CA GLY A 76 28.39 19.15 -5.71
C GLY A 76 27.70 20.40 -5.17
N ILE A 77 26.72 20.25 -4.27
CA ILE A 77 26.03 21.39 -3.62
C ILE A 77 27.01 22.20 -2.78
N VAL A 78 27.91 21.56 -2.02
CA VAL A 78 28.91 22.24 -1.20
C VAL A 78 29.89 23.03 -2.07
N VAL A 79 30.37 22.43 -3.16
CA VAL A 79 31.26 23.09 -4.13
C VAL A 79 30.54 24.29 -4.77
N LEU A 80 29.29 24.13 -5.21
CA LEU A 80 28.51 25.21 -5.79
C LEU A 80 28.30 26.37 -4.80
N ARG A 81 27.96 26.06 -3.55
CA ARG A 81 27.83 27.06 -2.48
C ARG A 81 29.14 27.80 -2.19
N ARG A 82 30.28 27.15 -2.40
CA ARG A 82 31.60 27.76 -2.23
C ARG A 82 32.00 28.66 -3.39
N LEU A 83 31.50 28.39 -4.60
CA LEU A 83 31.78 29.19 -5.80
C LEU A 83 30.84 30.40 -5.96
N LEU A 84 29.61 30.31 -5.44
CA LEU A 84 28.61 31.37 -5.49
C LEU A 84 28.66 32.34 -4.30
N LYS A 85 29.60 32.15 -3.38
CA LYS A 85 29.93 33.07 -2.29
C LYS A 85 31.26 33.73 -2.59
#